data_AF-F4B7C8-F1
#
_entry.id   AF-F4B7C8-F1
#
_cell.length_a   1.000
_cell.length_b   1.000
_cell.length_c   1.000
_cell.angle_alpha   90.00
_cell.angle_beta   90.00
_cell.angle_gamma   90.00
#
_symmetry.space_group_name_H-M   'P 1'
#
loop_
_entity.id
_entity.type
_entity.pdbx_description
1 polymer ?
#
loop_
_entity_poly.entity_id
_entity_poly.type
_entity_poly.pdbx_seq_one_letter_code
_entity_poly.pdbx_strand_id
1 'polypeptide(L)'
;MKGYYISHGSPLLLIEENEWKETLRNLGKKIRKEIDPETAIIISPHFFSWNGKFLIETQEKLECIQDYYGFPEETYKYCYSAENDTDTVNNLLSTGLFTPDNNLGLDHGAWIPLYYNRLKASSRDG
;
A
#
# COMPACT_ATOMS: atom_id res chain seq x y z
N MET A 1 -4.94 -9.53 -15.44
CA MET A 1 -5.03 -9.15 -14.00
C MET A 1 -4.59 -10.36 -13.17
N LYS A 2 -3.72 -10.19 -12.17
CA LYS A 2 -3.48 -11.20 -11.12
C LYS A 2 -3.77 -10.56 -9.75
N GLY A 3 -4.34 -11.34 -8.84
CA GLY A 3 -4.58 -10.93 -7.47
C GLY A 3 -3.59 -11.62 -6.52
N TYR A 4 -3.16 -10.89 -5.49
CA TYR A 4 -2.31 -11.41 -4.43
C TYR A 4 -2.95 -11.06 -3.08
N TYR A 5 -2.94 -12.01 -2.16
CA TYR A 5 -3.28 -11.77 -0.77
C TYR A 5 -1.98 -11.83 0.04
N ILE A 6 -1.64 -10.72 0.69
CA ILE A 6 -0.37 -10.55 1.40
C ILE A 6 -0.69 -10.12 2.83
N SER A 7 -0.20 -10.87 3.81
CA SER A 7 -0.22 -10.39 5.19
C SER A 7 0.77 -9.23 5.33
N HIS A 8 0.33 -8.12 5.91
CA HIS A 8 1.21 -6.98 6.18
C HIS A 8 2.12 -7.19 7.40
N GLY A 9 1.81 -8.20 8.23
CA GLY A 9 2.61 -8.56 9.40
C GLY A 9 2.66 -7.48 10.48
N SER A 10 3.51 -7.72 11.47
CA SER A 10 3.82 -6.77 12.54
C SER A 10 4.76 -5.68 12.02
N PRO A 11 4.62 -4.41 12.44
CA PRO A 11 5.61 -3.35 12.21
C PRO A 11 7.05 -3.71 12.61
N LEU A 12 7.25 -4.69 13.51
CA LEU A 12 8.59 -5.22 13.83
C LEU A 12 9.32 -5.76 12.60
N LEU A 13 8.61 -6.18 11.56
CA LEU A 13 9.18 -6.57 10.26
C LEU A 13 10.15 -5.51 9.72
N LEU A 14 9.98 -4.23 10.05
CA LEU A 14 10.84 -3.15 9.58
C LEU A 14 12.28 -3.25 10.12
N ILE A 15 12.43 -3.76 11.33
CA ILE A 15 13.71 -3.77 12.06
C ILE A 15 14.26 -5.17 12.32
N GLU A 16 13.41 -6.19 12.29
CA GLU A 16 13.82 -7.58 12.51
C GLU A 16 14.40 -8.22 11.25
N GLU A 17 15.51 -8.93 11.38
CA GLU A 17 16.01 -9.77 10.28
C GLU A 17 15.20 -11.07 10.22
N ASN A 18 14.31 -11.16 9.23
CA ASN A 18 13.47 -12.34 9.00
C ASN A 18 13.28 -12.61 7.50
N GLU A 19 12.90 -13.85 7.18
CA GLU A 19 12.69 -14.34 5.81
C GLU A 19 11.53 -13.67 5.06
N TRP A 20 10.62 -13.01 5.78
CA TRP A 20 9.47 -12.33 5.19
C TRP A 20 9.90 -11.13 4.35
N LYS A 21 10.93 -10.39 4.77
CA LYS A 21 11.50 -9.29 3.98
C LYS A 21 11.91 -9.76 2.58
N GLU A 22 12.65 -10.87 2.51
CA GLU A 22 13.14 -11.41 1.24
C GLU A 22 12.01 -12.02 0.41
N THR A 23 11.03 -12.67 1.06
CA THR A 23 9.82 -13.15 0.40
C THR A 23 9.06 -12.02 -0.30
N LEU A 24 8.84 -10.89 0.37
CA LEU A 24 8.16 -9.72 -0.22
C LEU A 24 8.97 -9.10 -1.37
N ARG A 25 10.30 -8.98 -1.22
CA ARG A 25 11.19 -8.50 -2.29
C ARG A 25 11.11 -9.40 -3.52
N ASN A 26 11.16 -10.71 -3.33
CA ASN A 26 11.11 -11.68 -4.43
C ASN A 26 9.72 -11.76 -5.08
N LEU A 27 8.65 -11.60 -4.30
CA LEU A 27 7.30 -11.44 -4.84
C LEU A 27 7.23 -10.22 -5.77
N GLY A 28 7.78 -9.07 -5.34
CA GLY A 28 7.87 -7.87 -6.18
C GLY A 28 8.61 -8.09 -7.50
N LYS A 29 9.79 -8.74 -7.44
CA LYS A 29 10.57 -9.11 -8.64
C LYS A 29 9.76 -10.03 -9.57
N LYS A 30 9.06 -11.02 -9.00
CA LYS A 30 8.22 -11.96 -9.76
C LYS A 30 7.08 -11.25 -10.47
N ILE A 31 6.34 -10.39 -9.77
CA ILE A 31 5.20 -9.65 -10.33
C ILE A 31 5.65 -8.75 -11.49
N ARG A 32 6.73 -7.98 -11.30
CA ARG A 32 7.30 -7.15 -12.38
C ARG A 32 7.71 -8.01 -13.58
N LYS A 33 8.40 -9.12 -13.36
CA LYS A 33 8.81 -10.01 -14.45
C LYS A 33 7.64 -10.63 -15.22
N GLU A 34 6.56 -11.01 -14.53
CA GLU A 34 5.46 -11.78 -15.13
C GLU A 34 4.34 -10.92 -15.71
N ILE A 35 4.11 -9.72 -15.17
CA ILE A 35 2.96 -8.87 -15.51
C ILE A 35 3.36 -7.43 -15.79
N ASP A 36 4.38 -6.93 -15.08
CA ASP A 36 4.81 -5.52 -15.10
C ASP A 36 3.63 -4.53 -15.06
N PRO A 37 2.83 -4.54 -13.97
CA PRO A 37 1.56 -3.81 -13.96
C PRO A 37 1.78 -2.30 -14.00
N GLU A 38 1.11 -1.63 -14.94
CA GLU A 38 1.05 -0.17 -14.97
C GLU A 38 0.37 0.41 -13.73
N THR A 39 -0.62 -0.30 -13.15
CA THR A 39 -1.36 0.09 -11.94
C THR A 39 -1.63 -1.09 -11.01
N ALA A 40 -1.51 -0.83 -9.69
CA ALA A 40 -1.84 -1.77 -8.63
C ALA A 40 -2.97 -1.18 -7.78
N ILE A 41 -4.05 -1.94 -7.63
CA ILE A 41 -5.16 -1.61 -6.72
C ILE A 41 -4.89 -2.32 -5.40
N ILE A 42 -4.84 -1.57 -4.30
CA ILE A 42 -4.58 -2.09 -2.96
C ILE A 42 -5.85 -1.95 -2.14
N ILE A 43 -6.23 -3.04 -1.48
CA ILE A 43 -7.36 -3.09 -0.56
C ILE A 43 -6.78 -3.37 0.82
N SER A 44 -6.82 -2.37 1.70
CA SER A 44 -6.32 -2.50 3.07
C SER A 44 -7.48 -2.83 4.03
N PRO A 45 -7.28 -3.73 5.02
CA PRO A 45 -8.28 -3.97 6.06
C PRO A 45 -8.52 -2.75 6.96
N HIS A 46 -7.65 -1.74 6.96
CA HIS A 46 -7.81 -0.55 7.81
C HIS A 46 -8.82 0.46 7.22
N PHE A 47 -9.19 0.29 5.95
CA PHE A 47 -10.20 1.10 5.26
C PHE A 47 -11.59 0.45 5.41
N PHE A 48 -12.25 0.73 6.54
CA PHE A 48 -13.60 0.20 6.81
C PHE A 48 -14.66 1.30 6.83
N SER A 49 -15.80 1.04 6.17
CA SER A 49 -16.96 1.94 6.17
C SER A 49 -18.21 1.23 6.65
N TRP A 50 -18.99 1.95 7.47
CA TRP A 50 -20.25 1.47 8.05
C TRP A 50 -21.48 1.76 7.17
N ASN A 51 -21.33 2.55 6.09
CA ASN A 51 -22.45 2.98 5.25
C ASN A 51 -22.67 2.10 4.00
N GLY A 52 -21.95 0.98 3.88
CA GLY A 52 -22.07 0.04 2.76
C GLY A 52 -21.38 0.49 1.46
N LYS A 53 -20.66 1.62 1.46
CA LYS A 53 -19.82 2.06 0.34
C LYS A 53 -18.35 1.79 0.62
N PHE A 54 -17.60 1.45 -0.42
CA PHE A 54 -16.14 1.34 -0.33
C PHE A 54 -15.50 2.73 -0.26
N LEU A 55 -14.48 2.90 0.57
CA LEU A 55 -13.69 4.12 0.61
C LEU A 55 -12.55 4.02 -0.40
N ILE A 56 -12.17 5.16 -0.98
CA ILE A 56 -11.04 5.25 -1.91
C ILE A 56 -10.27 6.55 -1.70
N GLU A 57 -8.94 6.43 -1.63
CA GLU A 57 -8.03 7.56 -1.64
C GLU A 57 -7.92 8.15 -3.04
N THR A 58 -8.11 9.47 -3.14
CA THR A 58 -8.12 10.20 -4.41
C THR A 58 -7.00 11.19 -4.57
N GLN A 59 -6.12 11.31 -3.57
CA GLN A 59 -4.95 12.19 -3.67
C GLN A 59 -4.01 11.68 -4.75
N GLU A 60 -3.40 12.59 -5.52
CA GLU A 60 -2.38 12.25 -6.53
C GLU A 60 -1.19 11.53 -5.92
N LYS A 61 -0.81 11.93 -4.70
CA LYS A 61 0.23 11.29 -3.92
C LYS A 61 -0.37 10.69 -2.66
N LEU A 62 -0.23 9.37 -2.52
CA LEU A 62 -0.63 8.63 -1.33
C LEU A 62 0.49 8.75 -0.30
N GLU A 63 0.33 9.68 0.64
CA GLU A 63 1.32 9.85 1.71
C GLU A 63 1.26 8.69 2.70
N CYS A 64 2.42 8.16 3.09
CA CYS A 64 2.46 7.16 4.17
C CYS A 64 1.89 7.77 5.46
N ILE A 65 1.19 6.96 6.23
CA ILE A 65 0.80 7.31 7.59
C ILE A 65 1.34 6.32 8.62
N GLN A 66 1.52 6.79 9.85
CA GLN A 66 1.90 5.98 11.00
C GLN A 66 0.65 5.68 11.83
N ASP A 67 -0.08 4.63 11.44
CA ASP A 67 -1.35 4.21 12.06
C ASP A 67 -1.19 3.02 13.03
N TYR A 68 0.02 2.76 13.51
CA TYR A 68 0.31 1.78 14.55
C TYR A 68 1.04 2.43 15.72
N TYR A 69 0.93 1.81 16.91
CA TYR A 69 1.45 2.36 18.17
C TYR A 69 2.02 1.26 19.06
N GLY A 70 2.90 1.64 19.99
CA GLY A 70 3.49 0.72 20.99
C GLY A 70 4.69 -0.09 20.49
N PHE A 71 5.18 0.19 19.28
CA PHE A 71 6.39 -0.42 18.71
C PHE A 71 7.67 0.37 19.04
N PRO A 72 8.86 -0.22 18.87
CA PRO A 72 10.14 0.49 19.04
C PRO A 72 10.26 1.74 18.16
N GLU A 73 10.95 2.78 18.63
CA GLU A 73 11.06 4.07 17.92
C GLU A 73 11.64 3.92 16.51
N GLU A 74 12.51 2.93 16.32
CA GLU A 74 13.16 2.61 15.05
C GLU A 74 12.15 2.28 13.95
N THR A 75 10.99 1.69 14.26
CA THR A 75 9.98 1.34 13.25
C THR A 75 9.38 2.60 12.61
N TYR A 76 9.21 3.68 13.38
CA TYR A 76 8.60 4.93 12.89
C TYR A 76 9.54 5.76 11.99
N LYS A 77 10.80 5.34 11.85
CA LYS A 77 11.77 5.96 10.90
C LYS A 77 11.51 5.52 9.46
N TYR A 78 10.68 4.50 9.25
CA TYR A 78 10.32 3.98 7.94
C TYR A 78 8.99 4.58 7.47
N CYS A 79 8.92 4.87 6.18
CA CYS A 79 7.76 5.43 5.52
C CYS A 79 7.88 5.16 4.02
N TYR A 80 6.76 4.83 3.38
CA TYR A 80 6.70 4.67 1.93
C TYR A 80 5.46 5.34 1.38
N SER A 81 5.63 6.49 0.73
CA SER A 81 4.57 7.14 -0.05
C SER A 81 4.62 6.64 -1.50
N ALA A 82 3.50 6.70 -2.20
CA ALA A 82 3.40 6.26 -3.59
C ALA A 82 2.58 7.25 -4.45
N GLU A 83 2.84 7.27 -5.75
CA GLU A 83 2.01 7.98 -6.72
C GLU A 83 0.73 7.18 -6.98
N ASN A 84 -0.40 7.87 -7.02
CA ASN A 84 -1.71 7.31 -7.29
C ASN A 84 -2.03 7.38 -8.79
N ASP A 85 -2.88 6.46 -9.26
CA ASP A 85 -3.42 6.51 -10.61
C ASP A 85 -4.80 7.18 -10.55
N THR A 86 -4.80 8.51 -10.67
CA THR A 86 -6.03 9.32 -10.53
C THR A 86 -7.04 9.04 -11.64
N ASP A 87 -6.61 8.63 -12.82
CA ASP A 87 -7.51 8.22 -13.90
C ASP A 87 -8.26 6.94 -13.52
N THR A 88 -7.56 5.93 -12.99
CA THR A 88 -8.18 4.72 -12.45
C THR A 88 -9.13 5.04 -11.30
N VAL A 89 -8.74 5.93 -10.38
CA VAL A 89 -9.61 6.38 -9.27
C VAL A 89 -10.90 7.02 -9.80
N ASN A 90 -10.79 7.96 -10.75
CA ASN A 90 -11.95 8.64 -11.34
C ASN A 90 -12.90 7.65 -12.01
N ASN A 91 -12.36 6.65 -12.71
CA ASN A 91 -13.15 5.57 -13.30
C ASN A 91 -13.89 4.76 -12.22
N LEU A 92 -13.23 4.41 -11.10
CA LEU A 92 -13.87 3.70 -9.98
C LEU A 92 -14.97 4.54 -9.31
N LEU A 93 -14.74 5.83 -9.09
CA LEU A 93 -15.74 6.75 -8.54
C LEU A 93 -16.99 6.86 -9.41
N SER A 94 -16.82 6.84 -10.74
CA SER A 94 -17.94 6.92 -11.70
C SER A 94 -18.95 5.76 -11.57
N THR A 95 -18.55 4.64 -10.96
CA THR A 95 -19.44 3.49 -10.72
C THR A 95 -20.50 3.76 -9.63
N GLY A 96 -20.29 4.78 -8.79
CA GLY A 96 -21.16 5.07 -7.63
C GLY A 96 -20.98 4.13 -6.44
N LEU A 97 -20.11 3.11 -6.54
CA LEU A 97 -19.83 2.14 -5.47
C LEU A 97 -18.80 2.65 -4.44
N PHE A 98 -17.99 3.64 -4.84
CA PHE A 98 -16.91 4.19 -4.03
C PHE A 98 -17.24 5.59 -3.54
N THR A 99 -16.73 5.93 -2.36
CA THR A 99 -16.79 7.27 -1.77
C THR A 99 -15.36 7.76 -1.53
N PRO A 100 -15.00 8.96 -2.01
CA PRO A 100 -13.70 9.57 -1.71
C PRO A 100 -13.50 9.70 -0.20
N ASP A 101 -12.34 9.28 0.28
CA ASP A 101 -11.85 9.59 1.63
C ASP A 101 -10.34 9.81 1.54
N ASN A 102 -9.93 11.05 1.82
CA ASN A 102 -8.54 11.50 1.73
C ASN A 102 -7.89 11.73 3.10
N ASN A 103 -8.51 11.19 4.17
CA ASN A 103 -8.04 11.40 5.53
C ASN A 103 -7.09 10.30 6.01
N LEU A 104 -6.94 9.22 5.24
CA LEU A 104 -6.31 7.99 5.70
C LEU A 104 -4.92 7.77 5.08
N GLY A 105 -4.63 8.36 3.92
CA GLY A 105 -3.37 8.16 3.23
C GLY A 105 -3.09 6.67 2.94
N LEU A 106 -1.81 6.33 2.83
CA LEU A 106 -1.35 4.95 2.70
C LEU A 106 -1.04 4.40 4.10
N ASP A 107 -1.88 3.48 4.59
CA ASP A 107 -1.76 2.86 5.91
C ASP A 107 -0.66 1.79 5.98
N HIS A 108 -0.22 1.39 7.18
CA HIS A 108 0.89 0.42 7.32
C HIS A 108 0.59 -0.96 6.74
N GLY A 109 -0.69 -1.34 6.66
CA GLY A 109 -1.13 -2.55 6.00
C GLY A 109 -0.81 -2.55 4.50
N ALA A 110 -0.81 -1.36 3.88
CA ALA A 110 -0.47 -1.17 2.49
C ALA A 110 1.02 -0.82 2.28
N TRP A 111 1.54 0.16 3.02
CA TRP A 111 2.87 0.71 2.73
C TRP A 111 4.02 -0.20 3.15
N ILE A 112 3.88 -1.03 4.21
CA ILE A 112 4.96 -1.94 4.63
C ILE A 112 5.22 -3.01 3.55
N PRO A 113 4.22 -3.76 3.03
CA PRO A 113 4.45 -4.67 1.92
C PRO A 113 5.03 -3.97 0.69
N LEU A 114 4.52 -2.79 0.34
CA LEU A 114 4.99 -2.00 -0.79
C LEU A 114 6.44 -1.56 -0.65
N TYR A 115 6.86 -1.18 0.56
CA TYR A 115 8.24 -0.82 0.87
C TYR A 115 9.23 -1.95 0.53
N TYR A 116 8.81 -3.21 0.63
CA TYR A 116 9.67 -4.34 0.26
C TYR A 116 9.48 -4.80 -1.18
N ASN A 117 8.24 -4.90 -1.66
CA ASN A 117 7.96 -5.44 -2.99
C ASN A 117 8.23 -4.41 -4.12
N ARG A 118 8.23 -3.11 -3.81
CA ARG A 118 8.52 -1.99 -4.73
C ARG A 118 7.70 -2.03 -6.02
N LEU A 119 6.45 -2.47 -5.95
CA LEU A 119 5.59 -2.63 -7.14
C LEU A 119 5.29 -1.30 -7.86
N LYS A 120 5.37 -0.18 -7.14
CA LYS A 120 5.11 1.17 -7.65
C LYS A 120 6.09 2.13 -6.99
N ALA A 121 7.28 2.28 -7.56
CA ALA A 121 8.30 3.17 -7.00
C ALA A 121 7.79 4.62 -6.96
N SER A 122 7.66 5.20 -5.78
CA SER A 122 7.95 6.62 -5.61
C SER A 122 9.35 6.86 -6.20
N SER A 123 9.45 7.80 -7.13
CA SER A 123 10.70 8.23 -7.73
C SER A 123 11.57 8.94 -6.69
N ARG A 124 12.21 8.17 -5.81
CA ARG A 124 13.28 8.58 -4.90
C ARG A 124 13.83 7.33 -4.22
N ASP A 125 14.73 6.66 -4.91
CA ASP A 125 15.80 5.87 -4.27
C ASP A 125 16.99 5.95 -5.24
N GLY A 126 17.86 6.91 -4.97
CA GLY A 126 19.28 6.89 -5.34
C GLY A 126 20.09 6.46 -4.13
#